data_AF-A0A8J3C979-F1
#
_entry.id   AF-A0A8J3C979-F1
#
_cell.length_a   1.000
_cell.length_b   1.000
_cell.length_c   1.000
_cell.angle_alpha   90.00
_cell.angle_beta   90.00
_cell.angle_gamma   90.00
#
_symmetry.space_group_name_H-M   'P 1'
#
loop_
_entity.id
_entity.type
_entity.pdbx_description
1 polymer ?
#
loop_
_entity_poly.entity_id
_entity_poly.type
_entity_poly.pdbx_seq_one_letter_code
_entity_poly.pdbx_strand_id
1 'polypeptide(L)'
;MGGGGREQDSRIISSDHDLDEWTFTLTGFTPVPPFQSPGGEGGAAGTALDSLEVQVLGGHGEVLGAYSAWNAELTRLDEDRRQITCATALLPHRDAQPVWELWRQGGPQQKNLWTELPSGRRAGWLQVVALSAFATSGAARPKTPTSEIVLNGEHIVDLDSFYLAIGEAVNGPGGYFGWNLDSLTDCLHGGWGARAAPRIRWENFTDTQRHLTQSTLDSLLSVISDRTSEVELR
;
A
#
# COMPACT_ATOMS: atom_id res chain seq x y z
N MET A 1 -21.67 -10.33 -26.03
CA MET A 1 -20.83 -9.15 -26.30
C MET A 1 -21.01 -8.24 -25.09
N GLY A 2 -20.18 -8.25 -24.06
CA GLY A 2 -18.71 -8.20 -24.07
C GLY A 2 -18.29 -6.82 -23.58
N GLY A 3 -18.71 -6.42 -22.38
CA GLY A 3 -18.33 -5.17 -21.73
C GLY A 3 -17.27 -5.45 -20.68
N GLY A 4 -16.03 -5.66 -21.12
CA GLY A 4 -14.88 -5.77 -20.23
C GLY A 4 -14.64 -4.43 -19.56
N GLY A 5 -14.99 -4.35 -18.27
CA GLY A 5 -14.56 -3.25 -17.41
C GLY A 5 -13.04 -3.22 -17.42
N ARG A 6 -12.47 -2.08 -17.83
CA ARG A 6 -11.04 -1.83 -17.71
C ARG A 6 -10.70 -1.86 -16.23
N GLU A 7 -10.03 -2.92 -15.80
CA GLU A 7 -9.30 -2.96 -14.54
C GLU A 7 -8.17 -1.93 -14.68
N GLN A 8 -8.43 -0.70 -14.22
CA GLN A 8 -7.43 0.35 -14.24
C GLN A 8 -6.40 0.03 -13.16
N ASP A 9 -5.19 -0.27 -13.62
CA ASP A 9 -4.02 -0.53 -12.81
C ASP A 9 -3.66 0.75 -12.04
N SER A 10 -4.07 0.80 -10.77
CA SER A 10 -4.28 2.04 -9.99
C SER A 10 -3.02 2.61 -9.32
N ARG A 11 -1.82 2.42 -9.92
CA ARG A 11 -0.56 2.70 -9.19
C ARG A 11 0.45 3.62 -9.84
N ILE A 12 0.08 4.30 -10.91
CA ILE A 12 0.89 5.42 -11.39
C ILE A 12 -0.03 6.62 -11.60
N ILE A 13 -0.37 7.31 -10.50
CA ILE A 13 -0.71 8.72 -10.61
C ILE A 13 0.62 9.46 -10.54
N SER A 14 1.25 9.59 -11.71
CA SER A 14 2.35 10.52 -11.92
C SER A 14 1.88 11.92 -11.52
N SER A 15 2.75 12.64 -10.84
CA SER A 15 2.62 14.06 -10.52
C SER A 15 2.17 14.89 -11.72
N ASP A 16 1.33 15.87 -11.41
CA ASP A 16 0.82 16.98 -12.22
C ASP A 16 -0.52 16.77 -12.94
N HIS A 17 -1.55 17.39 -12.33
CA HIS A 17 -2.83 17.83 -12.90
C HIS A 17 -3.85 16.75 -13.31
N ASP A 18 -4.48 16.13 -12.32
CA ASP A 18 -5.92 16.24 -12.03
C ASP A 18 -6.24 15.23 -10.93
N LEU A 19 -6.41 15.70 -9.68
CA LEU A 19 -6.98 14.87 -8.64
C LEU A 19 -8.48 14.77 -8.95
N ASP A 20 -8.84 13.80 -9.78
CA ASP A 20 -10.24 13.48 -10.06
C ASP A 20 -11.04 13.41 -8.74
N GLU A 21 -12.26 13.93 -8.75
CA GLU A 21 -13.15 13.83 -7.61
C GLU A 21 -13.56 12.37 -7.44
N TRP A 22 -13.19 11.76 -6.30
CA TRP A 22 -13.49 10.37 -6.02
C TRP A 22 -14.59 10.26 -4.97
N THR A 23 -15.44 9.25 -5.13
CA THR A 23 -16.49 8.95 -4.16
C THR A 23 -16.32 7.53 -3.62
N PHE A 24 -16.32 7.38 -2.30
CA PHE A 24 -16.41 6.08 -1.65
C PHE A 24 -17.32 6.15 -0.41
N THR A 25 -17.88 4.99 -0.05
CA THR A 25 -18.74 4.86 1.13
C THR A 25 -17.97 4.16 2.24
N LEU A 26 -17.92 4.80 3.41
CA LEU A 26 -17.41 4.18 4.62
C LEU A 26 -18.55 3.78 5.54
N THR A 27 -18.35 2.67 6.23
CA THR A 27 -19.29 2.16 7.22
C THR A 27 -18.55 1.92 8.54
N GLY A 28 -19.23 2.14 9.66
CA GLY A 28 -18.67 1.81 10.98
C GLY A 28 -17.51 2.68 11.48
N PHE A 29 -17.36 3.92 10.99
CA PHE A 29 -16.36 4.86 11.52
C PHE A 29 -17.00 5.89 12.46
N THR A 30 -16.19 6.40 13.41
CA THR A 30 -16.59 7.47 14.32
C THR A 30 -15.80 8.73 13.98
N PRO A 31 -16.46 9.85 13.60
CA PRO A 31 -15.78 11.10 13.30
C PRO A 31 -15.21 11.74 14.56
N VAL A 32 -14.00 12.26 14.44
CA VAL A 32 -13.33 13.00 15.51
C VAL A 32 -12.75 14.30 14.91
N PRO A 33 -13.25 15.49 15.31
CA PRO A 33 -14.35 15.72 16.26
C PRO A 33 -15.71 15.22 15.72
N PRO A 34 -16.71 14.99 16.61
CA PRO A 34 -18.05 14.59 16.19
C PRO A 34 -18.67 15.60 15.23
N PHE A 35 -19.45 15.12 14.25
CA PHE A 35 -20.17 16.01 13.34
C PHE A 35 -21.12 16.94 14.09
N GLN A 36 -20.99 18.23 13.82
CA GLN A 36 -22.05 19.18 14.08
C GLN A 36 -22.97 19.13 12.85
N SER A 37 -24.15 18.52 12.98
CA SER A 37 -25.17 18.64 11.94
C SER A 37 -25.41 20.13 11.67
N PRO A 38 -25.36 20.61 10.43
CA PRO A 38 -25.87 21.93 10.14
C PRO A 38 -27.34 21.93 10.56
N GLY A 39 -27.68 22.70 11.59
CA GLY A 39 -29.02 22.71 12.16
C GLY A 39 -30.03 23.09 11.10
N GLY A 40 -30.81 22.12 10.63
CA GLY A 40 -31.85 22.31 9.64
C GLY A 40 -32.56 21.00 9.35
N GLU A 41 -33.81 20.90 9.79
CA GLU A 41 -34.71 19.84 9.36
C GLU A 41 -34.92 19.96 7.84
N GLY A 42 -34.46 18.95 7.09
CA GLY A 42 -34.76 18.81 5.66
C GLY A 42 -33.59 19.14 4.73
N GLY A 43 -32.67 18.19 4.58
CA GLY A 43 -31.70 18.19 3.48
C GLY A 43 -30.46 17.36 3.79
N ALA A 44 -30.04 16.50 2.85
CA ALA A 44 -28.76 15.80 2.89
C ALA A 44 -27.62 16.79 2.56
N ALA A 45 -27.43 17.82 3.39
CA ALA A 45 -26.32 18.75 3.24
C ALA A 45 -25.04 18.09 3.73
N GLY A 46 -24.05 17.94 2.83
CA GLY A 46 -22.73 17.47 3.18
C GLY A 46 -21.97 18.47 4.06
N THR A 47 -21.01 17.97 4.83
CA THR A 47 -20.08 18.79 5.61
C THR A 47 -18.77 18.90 4.84
N ALA A 48 -18.41 20.11 4.41
CA ALA A 48 -17.13 20.37 3.78
C ALA A 48 -15.99 20.34 4.82
N LEU A 49 -14.95 19.59 4.49
CA LEU A 49 -13.71 19.39 5.24
C LEU A 49 -12.55 19.70 4.29
N ASP A 50 -11.65 20.58 4.71
CA ASP A 50 -10.48 20.95 3.90
C ASP A 50 -9.51 19.76 3.74
N SER A 51 -9.14 19.15 4.87
CA SER A 51 -8.38 17.90 4.94
C SER A 51 -9.09 16.87 5.80
N LEU A 52 -8.97 15.61 5.41
CA LEU A 52 -9.56 14.46 6.10
C LEU A 52 -8.52 13.34 6.20
N GLU A 53 -8.32 12.83 7.41
CA GLU A 53 -7.57 11.61 7.65
C GLU A 53 -8.52 10.51 8.14
N VAL A 54 -8.60 9.42 7.38
CA VAL A 54 -9.37 8.24 7.74
C VAL A 54 -8.41 7.22 8.35
N GLN A 55 -8.35 7.18 9.67
CA GLN A 55 -7.51 6.25 10.41
C GLN A 55 -8.14 4.86 10.48
N VAL A 56 -7.34 3.83 10.18
CA VAL A 56 -7.68 2.44 10.45
C VAL A 56 -7.15 2.09 11.83
N LEU A 57 -8.05 1.91 12.79
CA LEU A 57 -7.68 1.63 14.18
C LEU A 57 -7.52 0.13 14.43
N GLY A 58 -6.70 -0.26 15.40
CA GLY A 58 -6.62 -1.62 15.92
C GLY A 58 -7.61 -1.88 17.05
N GLY A 59 -7.49 -3.05 17.67
CA GLY A 59 -8.42 -3.48 18.74
C GLY A 59 -8.33 -2.63 20.02
N HIS A 60 -7.21 -1.92 20.22
CA HIS A 60 -6.95 -1.09 21.39
C HIS A 60 -6.92 0.41 21.06
N GLY A 61 -7.37 0.80 19.85
CA GLY A 61 -7.41 2.18 19.38
C GLY A 61 -6.09 2.70 18.82
N GLU A 62 -5.07 1.87 18.68
CA GLU A 62 -3.82 2.19 17.99
C GLU A 62 -4.07 2.43 16.49
N VAL A 63 -3.35 3.36 15.88
CA VAL A 63 -3.46 3.60 14.43
C VAL A 63 -2.65 2.55 13.68
N LEU A 64 -3.34 1.68 12.94
CA LEU A 64 -2.73 0.65 12.09
C LEU A 64 -2.34 1.19 10.72
N GLY A 65 -2.97 2.29 10.27
CA GLY A 65 -2.79 2.92 8.96
C GLY A 65 -3.73 4.11 8.81
N ALA A 66 -3.53 4.92 7.77
CA ALA A 66 -4.42 6.05 7.49
C ALA A 66 -4.54 6.33 5.99
N TYR A 67 -5.71 6.81 5.58
CA TYR A 67 -5.95 7.34 4.24
C TYR A 67 -6.11 8.85 4.33
N SER A 68 -5.33 9.59 3.55
CA SER A 68 -5.42 11.04 3.47
C SER A 68 -6.28 11.47 2.29
N ALA A 69 -7.13 12.47 2.53
CA ALA A 69 -8.00 13.07 1.54
C ALA A 69 -8.04 14.59 1.72
N TRP A 70 -8.31 15.29 0.64
CA TRP A 70 -8.43 16.75 0.57
C TRP A 70 -9.72 17.13 -0.15
N ASN A 71 -10.18 18.36 0.05
CA ASN A 71 -11.45 18.84 -0.52
C ASN A 71 -12.58 17.86 -0.21
N ALA A 72 -12.60 17.34 1.03
CA ALA A 72 -13.47 16.24 1.38
C ALA A 72 -14.84 16.76 1.78
N GLU A 73 -15.90 16.26 1.16
CA GLU A 73 -17.27 16.45 1.59
C GLU A 73 -17.78 15.16 2.21
N LEU A 74 -18.29 15.24 3.44
CA LEU A 74 -18.96 14.12 4.07
C LEU A 74 -20.48 14.27 4.03
N THR A 75 -21.15 13.29 3.43
CA THR A 75 -22.61 13.17 3.41
C THR A 75 -23.07 12.03 4.31
N ARG A 76 -24.04 12.30 5.19
CA ARG A 76 -24.72 11.25 5.96
C ARG A 76 -25.71 10.52 5.05
N LEU A 77 -25.51 9.20 4.89
CA LEU A 77 -26.44 8.36 4.14
C LEU A 77 -27.56 7.82 5.04
N ASP A 78 -27.21 7.31 6.23
CA ASP A 78 -28.15 6.83 7.25
C ASP A 78 -27.50 6.84 8.66
N GLU A 79 -27.95 6.01 9.61
CA GLU A 79 -27.39 5.94 10.97
C GLU A 79 -25.94 5.46 10.97
N ASP A 80 -25.59 4.46 10.15
CA ASP A 80 -24.31 3.73 10.20
C ASP A 80 -23.38 3.98 9.02
N ARG A 81 -23.90 4.54 7.93
CA ARG A 81 -23.17 4.77 6.69
C ARG A 81 -22.98 6.25 6.41
N ARG A 82 -21.80 6.59 5.90
CA ARG A 82 -21.49 7.92 5.37
C ARG A 82 -20.74 7.79 4.06
N GLN A 83 -20.91 8.79 3.21
CA GLN A 83 -20.21 8.91 1.95
C GLN A 83 -19.18 10.02 2.05
N ILE A 84 -17.96 9.76 1.62
CA ILE A 84 -16.92 10.75 1.43
C ILE A 84 -16.77 10.97 -0.07
N THR A 85 -16.85 12.23 -0.48
CA THR A 85 -16.42 12.69 -1.79
C THR A 85 -15.18 13.55 -1.61
N CYS A 86 -14.07 13.23 -2.26
CA CYS A 86 -12.81 13.92 -2.01
C CYS A 86 -11.80 13.72 -3.14
N ALA A 87 -10.78 14.57 -3.14
CA ALA A 87 -9.52 14.30 -3.81
C ALA A 87 -8.63 13.43 -2.90
N THR A 88 -7.95 12.43 -3.45
CA THR A 88 -6.97 11.62 -2.71
C THR A 88 -5.85 11.15 -3.61
N ALA A 89 -4.64 11.02 -3.05
CA ALA A 89 -3.51 10.41 -3.72
C ALA A 89 -3.58 8.87 -3.71
N LEU A 90 -4.39 8.29 -2.84
CA LEU A 90 -4.48 6.83 -2.67
C LEU A 90 -5.88 6.40 -2.25
N LEU A 91 -6.64 5.89 -3.21
CA LEU A 91 -7.94 5.30 -2.95
C LEU A 91 -7.82 4.00 -2.14
N PRO A 92 -8.69 3.76 -1.15
CA PRO A 92 -8.80 2.47 -0.51
C PRO A 92 -9.03 1.36 -1.55
N HIS A 93 -8.12 0.40 -1.60
CA HIS A 93 -8.24 -0.73 -2.50
C HIS A 93 -9.39 -1.64 -2.03
N ARG A 94 -10.19 -2.16 -2.97
CA ARG A 94 -11.35 -3.02 -2.63
C ARG A 94 -10.97 -4.26 -1.78
N ASP A 95 -9.75 -4.74 -1.96
CA ASP A 95 -9.20 -5.92 -1.26
C ASP A 95 -8.40 -5.55 0.01
N ALA A 96 -8.36 -4.28 0.41
CA ALA A 96 -7.63 -3.85 1.62
C ALA A 96 -8.32 -4.29 2.92
N GLN A 97 -9.65 -4.38 2.95
CA GLN A 97 -10.40 -4.68 4.17
C GLN A 97 -10.00 -6.03 4.81
N PRO A 98 -9.97 -7.17 4.09
CA PRO A 98 -9.52 -8.44 4.66
C PRO A 98 -8.09 -8.41 5.19
N VAL A 99 -7.22 -7.60 4.57
CA VAL A 99 -5.83 -7.45 5.00
C VAL A 99 -5.76 -6.59 6.26
N TRP A 100 -6.56 -5.52 6.37
CA TRP A 100 -6.68 -4.77 7.62
C TRP A 100 -7.21 -5.62 8.78
N GLU A 101 -8.13 -6.54 8.51
CA GLU A 101 -8.64 -7.50 9.50
C GLU A 101 -7.55 -8.45 9.99
N LEU A 102 -6.61 -8.85 9.13
CA LEU A 102 -5.40 -9.58 9.53
C LEU A 102 -4.47 -8.70 10.38
N TRP A 103 -4.27 -7.43 10.03
CA TRP A 103 -3.44 -6.50 10.82
C TRP A 103 -4.03 -6.22 12.21
N ARG A 104 -5.36 -6.12 12.33
CA ARG A 104 -6.06 -6.03 13.63
C ARG A 104 -5.81 -7.25 14.53
N GLN A 105 -5.47 -8.40 13.95
CA GLN A 105 -5.13 -9.63 14.68
C GLN A 105 -3.63 -9.77 14.96
N GLY A 106 -2.83 -8.72 14.72
CA GLY A 106 -1.38 -8.73 14.92
C GLY A 106 -0.55 -8.94 13.66
N GLY A 107 -1.18 -8.95 12.48
CA GLY A 107 -0.50 -9.04 11.19
C GLY A 107 -0.01 -10.46 10.81
N PRO A 108 0.56 -10.61 9.61
CA PRO A 108 1.04 -11.90 9.10
C PRO A 108 2.20 -12.42 9.94
N GLN A 109 2.13 -13.68 10.36
CA GLN A 109 3.21 -14.34 11.12
C GLN A 109 4.17 -15.13 10.24
N GLN A 110 3.85 -15.27 8.94
CA GLN A 110 4.62 -16.02 7.96
C GLN A 110 4.75 -15.19 6.68
N LYS A 111 5.88 -15.35 5.97
CA LYS A 111 6.09 -14.74 4.67
C LYS A 111 5.20 -15.41 3.61
N ASN A 112 5.03 -14.73 2.49
CA ASN A 112 4.40 -15.24 1.27
C ASN A 112 2.90 -15.56 1.39
N LEU A 113 2.20 -15.13 2.44
CA LEU A 113 0.74 -15.34 2.52
C LEU A 113 -0.03 -14.64 1.38
N TRP A 114 0.56 -13.60 0.79
CA TRP A 114 0.05 -12.89 -0.36
C TRP A 114 0.17 -13.66 -1.68
N THR A 115 0.90 -14.78 -1.74
CA THR A 115 1.08 -15.55 -3.00
C THR A 115 -0.21 -16.22 -3.44
N GLU A 116 -1.06 -16.63 -2.50
CA GLU A 116 -2.37 -17.26 -2.74
C GLU A 116 -3.38 -16.31 -3.38
N LEU A 117 -3.13 -15.00 -3.32
CA LEU A 117 -3.99 -14.01 -3.96
C LEU A 117 -3.70 -13.95 -5.47
N PRO A 118 -4.71 -13.86 -6.34
CA PRO A 118 -4.47 -13.63 -7.76
C PRO A 118 -3.88 -12.24 -8.01
N SER A 119 -3.29 -12.07 -9.20
CA SER A 119 -2.81 -10.76 -9.67
C SER A 119 -3.93 -9.71 -9.61
N GLY A 120 -3.57 -8.46 -9.31
CA GLY A 120 -4.52 -7.37 -9.05
C GLY A 120 -5.12 -7.36 -7.64
N ARG A 121 -5.25 -8.51 -6.95
CA ARG A 121 -5.70 -8.53 -5.54
C ARG A 121 -4.57 -8.29 -4.54
N ARG A 122 -3.33 -8.61 -4.92
CA ARG A 122 -2.11 -8.29 -4.15
C ARG A 122 -1.92 -6.80 -3.92
N ALA A 123 -2.48 -5.98 -4.81
CA ALA A 123 -2.60 -4.53 -4.65
C ALA A 123 -3.12 -4.09 -3.29
N GLY A 124 -4.18 -4.73 -2.80
CA GLY A 124 -4.75 -4.43 -1.49
C GLY A 124 -3.80 -4.75 -0.37
N TRP A 125 -3.07 -5.87 -0.49
CA TRP A 125 -2.04 -6.25 0.48
C TRP A 125 -0.89 -5.25 0.50
N LEU A 126 -0.36 -4.89 -0.67
CA LEU A 126 0.74 -3.93 -0.78
C LEU A 126 0.34 -2.56 -0.23
N GLN A 127 -0.89 -2.11 -0.51
CA GLN A 127 -1.43 -0.88 0.06
C GLN A 127 -1.46 -0.92 1.60
N VAL A 128 -1.97 -2.00 2.20
CA VAL A 128 -2.03 -2.13 3.65
C VAL A 128 -0.64 -2.17 4.27
N VAL A 129 0.29 -2.92 3.67
CA VAL A 129 1.68 -2.97 4.09
C VAL A 129 2.33 -1.58 4.07
N ALA A 130 2.13 -0.80 3.00
CA ALA A 130 2.65 0.56 2.88
C ALA A 130 2.04 1.52 3.91
N LEU A 131 0.71 1.55 4.02
CA LEU A 131 0.02 2.44 4.96
C LEU A 131 0.33 2.11 6.42
N SER A 132 0.45 0.82 6.74
CA SER A 132 0.84 0.39 8.08
C SER A 132 2.28 0.72 8.40
N ALA A 133 3.16 0.58 7.42
CA ALA A 133 4.51 1.06 7.52
C ALA A 133 4.54 2.57 7.85
N PHE A 134 3.79 3.41 7.14
CA PHE A 134 3.77 4.85 7.38
C PHE A 134 3.21 5.24 8.76
N ALA A 135 2.19 4.56 9.25
CA ALA A 135 1.65 4.80 10.60
C ALA A 135 2.64 4.39 11.70
N THR A 136 3.46 3.37 11.47
CA THR A 136 4.39 2.81 12.48
C THR A 136 5.83 3.31 12.36
N SER A 137 6.12 4.24 11.43
CA SER A 137 7.46 4.75 11.10
C SER A 137 8.32 5.23 12.28
N GLY A 138 7.71 5.52 13.44
CA GLY A 138 8.42 5.91 14.67
C GLY A 138 8.67 4.78 15.67
N ALA A 139 7.99 3.64 15.55
CA ALA A 139 7.98 2.56 16.53
C ALA A 139 8.64 1.29 15.97
N ALA A 140 9.89 1.06 16.36
CA ALA A 140 10.55 -0.26 16.36
C ALA A 140 10.49 -1.07 15.05
N ARG A 141 11.05 -0.55 13.94
CA ARG A 141 11.53 -1.44 12.88
C ARG A 141 12.91 -1.99 13.23
N PRO A 142 13.19 -3.28 13.03
CA PRO A 142 14.54 -3.80 13.10
C PRO A 142 15.41 -3.02 12.11
N LYS A 143 16.22 -2.07 12.61
CA LYS A 143 17.23 -1.35 11.81
C LYS A 143 18.49 -2.18 11.62
N THR A 144 18.37 -3.50 11.71
CA THR A 144 19.50 -4.42 11.54
C THR A 144 19.88 -4.34 10.07
N PRO A 145 21.09 -3.87 9.74
CA PRO A 145 21.51 -3.81 8.35
C PRO A 145 21.51 -5.24 7.79
N THR A 146 20.61 -5.51 6.85
CA THR A 146 20.61 -6.77 6.12
C THR A 146 21.73 -6.70 5.08
N SER A 147 22.80 -7.47 5.28
CA SER A 147 23.92 -7.52 4.33
C SER A 147 23.58 -8.25 3.02
N GLU A 148 22.53 -9.08 3.04
CA GLU A 148 22.06 -9.85 1.88
C GLU A 148 20.53 -9.96 1.86
N ILE A 149 19.92 -9.53 0.77
CA ILE A 149 18.49 -9.67 0.49
C ILE A 149 18.33 -10.86 -0.45
N VAL A 150 17.50 -11.84 -0.08
CA VAL A 150 17.20 -13.01 -0.90
C VAL A 150 15.78 -12.91 -1.42
N LEU A 151 15.62 -12.91 -2.74
CA LEU A 151 14.34 -12.93 -3.44
C LEU A 151 14.12 -14.33 -4.05
N ASN A 152 12.93 -14.90 -3.87
CA ASN A 152 12.51 -16.10 -4.60
C ASN A 152 11.60 -15.70 -5.76
N GLY A 153 12.11 -15.85 -6.98
CA GLY A 153 11.44 -15.51 -8.22
C GLY A 153 10.20 -16.33 -8.52
N GLU A 154 10.02 -17.50 -7.90
CA GLU A 154 8.80 -18.32 -8.02
C GLU A 154 7.55 -17.59 -7.55
N HIS A 155 7.69 -16.64 -6.61
CA HIS A 155 6.58 -15.87 -6.07
C HIS A 155 6.36 -14.54 -6.80
N ILE A 156 7.31 -14.13 -7.64
CA ILE A 156 7.30 -12.81 -8.29
C ILE A 156 6.71 -12.96 -9.69
N VAL A 157 5.41 -12.67 -9.79
CA VAL A 157 4.61 -12.86 -11.01
C VAL A 157 4.02 -11.55 -11.56
N ASP A 158 4.18 -10.45 -10.82
CA ASP A 158 3.75 -9.09 -11.14
C ASP A 158 4.56 -8.08 -10.30
N LEU A 159 4.38 -6.78 -10.52
CA LEU A 159 5.09 -5.75 -9.74
C LEU A 159 4.70 -5.79 -8.25
N ASP A 160 3.45 -6.08 -7.94
CA ASP A 160 2.94 -6.16 -6.57
C ASP A 160 3.69 -7.21 -5.76
N SER A 161 3.79 -8.41 -6.33
CA SER A 161 4.51 -9.53 -5.74
C SER A 161 6.00 -9.24 -5.61
N PHE A 162 6.61 -8.51 -6.54
CA PHE A 162 8.00 -8.03 -6.37
C PHE A 162 8.13 -7.17 -5.10
N TYR A 163 7.30 -6.13 -4.96
CA TYR A 163 7.38 -5.21 -3.81
C TYR A 163 7.06 -5.90 -2.47
N LEU A 164 6.12 -6.85 -2.48
CA LEU A 164 5.82 -7.67 -1.31
C LEU A 164 6.98 -8.60 -0.96
N ALA A 165 7.57 -9.28 -1.95
CA ALA A 165 8.69 -10.19 -1.75
C ALA A 165 9.92 -9.48 -1.17
N ILE A 166 10.32 -8.34 -1.75
CA ILE A 166 11.45 -7.56 -1.22
C ILE A 166 11.16 -6.96 0.15
N GLY A 167 9.92 -6.49 0.36
CA GLY A 167 9.42 -6.04 1.65
C GLY A 167 9.60 -7.09 2.74
N GLU A 168 9.19 -8.32 2.46
CA GLU A 168 9.32 -9.42 3.42
C GLU A 168 10.75 -9.95 3.55
N ALA A 169 11.54 -9.89 2.49
CA ALA A 169 12.96 -10.25 2.53
C ALA A 169 13.73 -9.33 3.48
N VAL A 170 13.43 -8.02 3.48
CA VAL A 170 14.11 -7.04 4.33
C VAL A 170 13.53 -6.97 5.74
N ASN A 171 12.20 -6.86 5.87
CA ASN A 171 11.55 -6.47 7.12
C ASN A 171 10.74 -7.60 7.79
N GLY A 172 10.79 -8.82 7.27
CA GLY A 172 10.05 -9.97 7.80
C GLY A 172 8.61 -10.05 7.29
N PRO A 173 7.80 -11.02 7.74
CA PRO A 173 6.40 -11.20 7.32
C PRO A 173 5.60 -9.88 7.29
N GLY A 174 4.93 -9.59 6.18
CA GLY A 174 4.19 -8.32 5.99
C GLY A 174 5.07 -7.07 5.95
N GLY A 175 6.37 -7.21 5.71
CA GLY A 175 7.31 -6.10 5.68
C GLY A 175 7.13 -5.19 4.46
N TYR A 176 7.36 -3.89 4.66
CA TYR A 176 7.36 -2.88 3.59
C TYR A 176 8.78 -2.54 3.16
N PHE A 177 9.04 -2.49 1.86
CA PHE A 177 10.30 -1.96 1.30
C PHE A 177 10.06 -1.33 -0.08
N GLY A 178 9.12 -0.39 -0.13
CA GLY A 178 8.68 0.26 -1.35
C GLY A 178 7.42 -0.37 -1.94
N TRP A 179 6.74 0.39 -2.80
CA TRP A 179 5.51 0.03 -3.50
C TRP A 179 5.45 0.55 -4.94
N ASN A 180 6.50 1.28 -5.35
CA ASN A 180 6.82 1.75 -6.69
C ASN A 180 8.35 1.97 -6.79
N LEU A 181 8.88 2.36 -7.95
CA LEU A 181 10.32 2.53 -8.16
C LEU A 181 10.93 3.65 -7.29
N ASP A 182 10.23 4.77 -7.12
CA ASP A 182 10.72 5.90 -6.33
C ASP A 182 10.82 5.54 -4.85
N SER A 183 9.77 4.94 -4.30
CA SER A 183 9.76 4.50 -2.89
C SER A 183 10.74 3.33 -2.64
N LEU A 184 10.97 2.46 -3.61
CA LEU A 184 12.03 1.45 -3.54
C LEU A 184 13.40 2.13 -3.46
N THR A 185 13.63 3.14 -4.31
CA THR A 185 14.84 3.97 -4.31
C THR A 185 15.03 4.64 -2.94
N ASP A 186 13.99 5.25 -2.37
CA ASP A 186 14.03 5.85 -1.03
C ASP A 186 14.35 4.84 0.08
N CYS A 187 13.78 3.63 -0.02
CA CYS A 187 14.05 2.55 0.94
C CYS A 187 15.52 2.10 0.88
N LEU A 188 16.10 2.03 -0.33
CA LEU A 188 17.51 1.72 -0.56
C LEU A 188 18.46 2.82 -0.08
N HIS A 189 18.01 4.09 -0.02
CA HIS A 189 18.77 5.20 0.56
C HIS A 189 18.80 5.23 2.10
N GLY A 190 18.18 4.24 2.76
CA GLY A 190 18.33 4.03 4.20
C GLY A 190 17.28 4.71 5.08
N GLY A 191 16.23 5.29 4.50
CA GLY A 191 15.07 5.77 5.25
C GLY A 191 14.28 4.65 5.93
N TRP A 192 14.36 3.41 5.42
CA TRP A 192 13.44 2.32 5.80
C TRP A 192 14.07 0.91 5.96
N GLY A 193 15.39 0.76 5.94
CA GLY A 193 16.02 -0.54 6.26
C GLY A 193 17.44 -0.79 5.75
N ALA A 194 17.87 -0.16 4.63
CA ALA A 194 19.21 -0.37 4.08
C ALA A 194 20.21 0.66 4.61
N ARG A 195 20.90 0.35 5.71
CA ARG A 195 22.00 1.20 6.24
C ARG A 195 23.36 0.96 5.57
N ALA A 196 23.48 -0.10 4.80
CA ALA A 196 24.62 -0.43 3.94
C ALA A 196 24.06 -0.84 2.57
N ALA A 197 24.85 -0.70 1.50
CA ALA A 197 24.50 -1.23 0.18
C ALA A 197 24.37 -2.76 0.29
N PRO A 198 23.14 -3.33 0.29
CA PRO A 198 22.99 -4.76 0.49
C PRO A 198 23.39 -5.47 -0.80
N ARG A 199 23.81 -6.73 -0.69
CA ARG A 199 23.83 -7.63 -1.84
C ARG A 199 22.43 -8.18 -2.07
N ILE A 200 22.01 -8.33 -3.32
CA ILE A 200 20.76 -9.02 -3.66
C ILE A 200 21.08 -10.33 -4.36
N ARG A 201 20.54 -11.44 -3.83
CA ARG A 201 20.48 -12.72 -4.53
C ARG A 201 19.05 -12.98 -4.96
N TRP A 202 18.83 -13.10 -6.26
CA TRP A 202 17.54 -13.39 -6.85
C TRP A 202 17.53 -14.83 -7.34
N GLU A 203 16.98 -15.72 -6.52
CA GLU A 203 16.84 -17.14 -6.82
C GLU A 203 15.63 -17.37 -7.73
N ASN A 204 15.68 -18.39 -8.58
CA ASN A 204 14.62 -18.71 -9.53
C ASN A 204 14.24 -17.50 -10.42
N PHE A 205 15.24 -16.71 -10.82
CA PHE A 205 15.02 -15.48 -11.60
C PHE A 205 14.34 -15.79 -12.93
N THR A 206 14.63 -16.96 -13.52
CA THR A 206 13.98 -17.39 -14.77
C THR A 206 12.47 -17.53 -14.65
N ASP A 207 11.92 -17.84 -13.47
CA ASP A 207 10.47 -17.87 -13.26
C ASP A 207 9.88 -16.45 -13.27
N THR A 208 10.55 -15.48 -12.64
CA THR A 208 10.18 -14.06 -12.75
C THR A 208 10.20 -13.60 -14.22
N GLN A 209 11.21 -14.00 -14.99
CA GLN A 209 11.33 -13.64 -16.41
C GLN A 209 10.19 -14.16 -17.29
N ARG A 210 9.49 -15.21 -16.86
CA ARG A 210 8.31 -15.72 -17.59
C ARG A 210 7.08 -14.85 -17.38
N HIS A 211 7.04 -14.06 -16.31
CA HIS A 211 5.87 -13.28 -15.91
C HIS A 211 6.04 -11.78 -16.16
N LEU A 212 7.22 -11.22 -15.91
CA LEU A 212 7.49 -9.80 -16.10
C LEU A 212 8.05 -9.51 -17.49
N THR A 213 7.69 -8.35 -18.03
CA THR A 213 8.28 -7.87 -19.28
C THR A 213 9.75 -7.50 -19.09
N GLN A 214 10.53 -7.59 -20.17
CA GLN A 214 11.94 -7.19 -20.13
C GLN A 214 12.11 -5.74 -19.68
N SER A 215 11.28 -4.81 -20.16
CA SER A 215 11.34 -3.39 -19.74
C SER A 215 11.07 -3.20 -18.25
N THR A 216 10.16 -4.00 -17.66
CA THR A 216 9.88 -3.96 -16.22
C THR A 216 11.10 -4.46 -15.45
N LEU A 217 11.69 -5.57 -15.88
CA LEU A 217 12.90 -6.13 -15.26
C LEU A 217 14.08 -5.17 -15.34
N ASP A 218 14.31 -4.55 -16.51
CA ASP A 218 15.38 -3.57 -16.72
C ASP A 218 15.22 -2.38 -15.76
N SER A 219 13.98 -1.90 -15.57
CA SER A 219 13.70 -0.80 -14.64
C SER A 219 13.98 -1.18 -13.18
N LEU A 220 13.55 -2.37 -12.76
CA LEU A 220 13.83 -2.88 -11.41
C LEU A 220 15.33 -3.07 -11.18
N LEU A 221 16.01 -3.73 -12.11
CA LEU A 221 17.44 -3.99 -12.03
C LEU A 221 18.24 -2.70 -12.06
N SER A 222 17.81 -1.68 -12.82
CA SER A 222 18.45 -0.36 -12.83
C SER A 222 18.41 0.28 -11.44
N VAL A 223 17.23 0.30 -10.79
CA VAL A 223 17.08 0.88 -9.43
C VAL A 223 17.89 0.08 -8.40
N ILE A 224 17.83 -1.25 -8.47
CA ILE A 224 18.53 -2.12 -7.54
C ILE A 224 20.05 -1.97 -7.70
N SER A 225 20.58 -2.02 -8.92
CA SER A 225 22.02 -2.03 -9.19
C SER A 225 22.71 -0.71 -8.84
N ASP A 226 21.99 0.42 -8.87
CA ASP A 226 22.53 1.73 -8.50
C ASP A 226 22.93 1.81 -7.01
N ARG A 227 22.31 1.00 -6.13
CA ARG A 227 22.41 1.15 -4.67
C ARG A 227 22.72 -0.14 -3.91
N THR A 228 22.99 -1.22 -4.63
CA THR A 228 23.38 -2.50 -4.06
C THR A 228 24.84 -2.78 -4.36
N SER A 229 25.50 -3.54 -3.49
CA SER A 229 26.91 -3.87 -3.69
C SER A 229 27.11 -4.89 -4.81
N GLU A 230 26.10 -5.74 -5.03
CA GLU A 230 26.11 -6.84 -5.98
C GLU A 230 24.67 -7.32 -6.20
N VAL A 231 24.36 -7.70 -7.44
CA VAL A 231 23.11 -8.37 -7.82
C VAL A 231 23.46 -9.70 -8.48
N GLU A 232 23.10 -10.79 -7.82
CA GLU A 232 23.30 -12.16 -8.30
C GLU A 232 21.95 -12.72 -8.78
N LEU A 233 21.83 -13.03 -10.07
CA LEU A 233 20.64 -13.65 -10.67
C LEU A 233 20.92 -15.16 -10.84
N ARG A 234 20.08 -16.02 -10.24
CA ARG A 234 20.20 -17.49 -10.28
C ARG A 234 18.99 -18.16 -10.90
#